data_AF-B0SRG4-F1
#
_entry.id   AF-B0SRG4-F1
#
_cell.length_a   1.000
_cell.length_b   1.000
_cell.length_c   1.000
_cell.angle_alpha   90.00
_cell.angle_beta   90.00
_cell.angle_gamma   90.00
#
_symmetry.space_group_name_H-M   'P 1'
#
loop_
_entity.id
_entity.type
_entity.pdbx_description
1 polymer ?
#
loop_
_entity_poly.entity_id
_entity_poly.type
_entity_poly.pdbx_seq_one_letter_code
_entity_poly.pdbx_strand_id
1 'polypeptide(L)'
;MNQTPFILRSMIATAILLLAFSNCSKRKVKPFEPSMRFYFFQPNLELELFKDTKLPGKAIGKVNAKDNVEISAYVEVTEKDTTFTYFEAICPERLKAQCDDGKAYFPSTAKISADYLTRILGMGSAFTYAKAVGTIVGKNDYEVLNSLRQWLLSPEKIKSIDLSKVNVDIFNTALALEFPKPDDRLKVINELVLLPELVGQDSPKDPRLAAIVKRFAALREIGKDGSGLILPEGTSSPLFEDFKHQKEVMEKQLYSEFAVRANSYKGLVAQFNKFKNHYLIPEMIFQLIAKDGAYAAKGLPFQYFSLSNSSQTAMDIVKKFQPNFDPLSVVANGKLEFKENDGVFLHITQMDGSGNLGSEERLEVLSIVAEESGGSIGFRIKLKAGEVILTPLATTDYLLTSGQGFKEFLATIPKDYKEIFKTNPYEKAVVLVAAKFGEGGFNEGLGEMQYMLSTVDRYWMIYEIVRSHPNIKRDKESSGSFVTNSGSASDGTCFTDFQWRQPKGQFYVSGVYYGCNGEGGSGDSPSRDEELCFQELGHDSLYITFPATDLRSDKPRIDIELQNESTVCQYINRLVFDSKRYKGESGGE
;
A
#
# COMPACT_ATOMS: atom_id res chain seq x y z
N MET A 1 -28.33 -82.53 12.94
CA MET A 1 -29.49 -81.60 12.84
C MET A 1 -28.94 -80.18 12.97
N ASN A 2 -29.22 -79.35 11.96
CA ASN A 2 -28.50 -78.12 11.61
C ASN A 2 -28.74 -76.95 12.56
N GLN A 3 -27.71 -76.54 13.32
CA GLN A 3 -27.69 -75.29 14.11
C GLN A 3 -27.12 -74.08 13.34
N THR A 4 -26.87 -74.24 12.04
CA THR A 4 -26.27 -73.21 11.16
C THR A 4 -27.16 -72.02 10.73
N PRO A 5 -28.51 -72.00 10.84
CA PRO A 5 -29.29 -70.88 10.28
C PRO A 5 -29.51 -69.70 11.25
N PHE A 6 -29.31 -69.87 12.55
CA PHE A 6 -29.61 -68.81 13.54
C PHE A 6 -28.42 -67.86 13.76
N ILE A 7 -27.19 -68.40 13.83
CA ILE A 7 -25.96 -67.61 13.99
C ILE A 7 -25.71 -66.75 12.74
N LEU A 8 -25.96 -67.29 11.54
CA LEU A 8 -25.80 -66.55 10.29
C LEU A 8 -26.82 -65.40 10.16
N ARG A 9 -28.07 -65.59 10.58
CA ARG A 9 -29.09 -64.53 10.61
C ARG A 9 -28.79 -63.45 11.64
N SER A 10 -28.26 -63.84 12.81
CA SER A 10 -27.82 -62.89 13.83
C SER A 10 -26.61 -62.08 13.36
N MET A 11 -25.60 -62.70 12.74
CA MET A 11 -24.45 -61.97 12.17
C MET A 11 -24.85 -61.03 11.03
N ILE A 12 -25.77 -61.44 10.14
CA ILE A 12 -26.28 -60.58 9.06
C ILE A 12 -27.08 -59.40 9.64
N ALA A 13 -27.94 -59.62 10.64
CA ALA A 13 -28.66 -58.54 11.31
C ALA A 13 -27.72 -57.58 12.05
N THR A 14 -26.66 -58.11 12.69
CA THR A 14 -25.65 -57.30 13.39
C THR A 14 -24.77 -56.54 12.40
N ALA A 15 -24.44 -57.12 11.24
CA ALA A 15 -23.71 -56.47 10.17
C ALA A 15 -24.55 -55.37 9.47
N ILE A 16 -25.85 -55.59 9.29
CA ILE A 16 -26.78 -54.59 8.77
C ILE A 16 -26.97 -53.45 9.80
N LEU A 17 -27.05 -53.76 11.11
CA LEU A 17 -27.05 -52.73 12.15
C LEU A 17 -25.71 -51.97 12.19
N LEU A 18 -24.56 -52.64 12.12
CA LEU A 18 -23.25 -52.01 12.09
C LEU A 18 -23.04 -51.14 10.84
N LEU A 19 -23.56 -51.55 9.68
CA LEU A 19 -23.58 -50.74 8.44
C LEU A 19 -24.57 -49.57 8.51
N ALA A 20 -25.68 -49.71 9.23
CA ALA A 20 -26.64 -48.63 9.49
C ALA A 20 -26.08 -47.60 10.48
N PHE A 21 -25.27 -48.02 11.47
CA PHE A 21 -24.60 -47.14 12.43
C PHE A 21 -23.31 -46.51 11.88
N SER A 22 -22.67 -47.07 10.85
CA SER A 22 -21.48 -46.48 10.21
C SER A 22 -21.77 -45.26 9.33
N ASN A 23 -23.04 -44.97 9.03
CA ASN A 23 -23.48 -43.81 8.24
C ASN A 23 -24.20 -42.73 9.08
N CYS A 24 -24.07 -42.75 10.40
CA CYS A 24 -24.62 -41.70 11.25
C CYS A 24 -23.83 -40.39 11.07
N SER A 25 -24.33 -39.49 10.23
CA SER A 25 -23.89 -38.09 10.19
C SER A 25 -23.96 -37.50 11.60
N LYS A 26 -22.85 -37.02 12.15
CA LYS A 26 -22.86 -36.35 13.46
C LYS A 26 -23.44 -34.95 13.26
N ARG A 27 -24.67 -34.73 13.73
CA ARG A 27 -25.34 -33.44 13.71
C ARG A 27 -25.18 -32.74 15.06
N LYS A 28 -24.61 -31.54 15.07
CA LYS A 28 -24.56 -30.65 16.24
C LYS A 28 -25.42 -29.42 15.98
N VAL A 29 -26.34 -29.13 16.88
CA VAL A 29 -27.22 -27.96 16.80
C VAL A 29 -26.88 -27.03 17.97
N LYS A 30 -26.57 -25.77 17.66
CA LYS A 30 -26.38 -24.71 18.64
C LYS A 30 -27.52 -23.70 18.46
N PRO A 31 -28.50 -23.66 19.37
CA PRO A 31 -29.61 -22.71 19.27
C PRO A 31 -29.12 -21.27 19.46
N PHE A 32 -29.81 -20.33 18.82
CA PHE A 32 -29.72 -18.91 19.12
C PHE A 32 -30.84 -18.56 20.10
N GLU A 33 -30.47 -18.14 21.31
CA GLU A 33 -31.41 -17.66 22.32
C GLU A 33 -31.04 -16.22 22.70
N PRO A 34 -31.80 -15.20 22.25
CA PRO A 34 -33.02 -15.25 21.43
C PRO A 34 -32.76 -15.56 19.94
N SER A 35 -33.82 -15.85 19.17
CA SER A 35 -33.73 -16.00 17.72
C SER A 35 -33.20 -14.72 17.05
N MET A 36 -32.42 -14.91 15.99
CA MET A 36 -31.82 -13.83 15.21
C MET A 36 -32.63 -13.58 13.93
N ARG A 37 -32.29 -12.53 13.18
CA ARG A 37 -32.90 -12.22 11.87
C ARG A 37 -31.89 -12.31 10.76
N PHE A 38 -32.32 -12.80 9.60
CA PHE A 38 -31.54 -12.70 8.37
C PHE A 38 -31.73 -11.31 7.75
N TYR A 39 -30.62 -10.60 7.54
CA TYR A 39 -30.59 -9.29 6.92
C TYR A 39 -30.13 -9.41 5.47
N PHE A 40 -31.03 -9.13 4.53
CA PHE A 40 -30.70 -9.12 3.09
C PHE A 40 -29.94 -7.85 2.72
N PHE A 41 -28.85 -7.99 1.98
CA PHE A 41 -28.04 -6.85 1.54
C PHE A 41 -28.80 -5.93 0.59
N GLN A 42 -29.62 -6.51 -0.29
CA GLN A 42 -30.57 -5.79 -1.13
C GLN A 42 -31.95 -6.45 -1.08
N PRO A 43 -33.05 -5.68 -1.20
CA PRO A 43 -34.41 -6.20 -1.07
C PRO A 43 -34.79 -7.26 -2.13
N ASN A 44 -34.14 -7.23 -3.29
CA ASN A 44 -34.37 -8.12 -4.43
C ASN A 44 -33.52 -9.40 -4.39
N LEU A 45 -32.58 -9.54 -3.45
CA LEU A 45 -31.80 -10.77 -3.32
C LEU A 45 -32.67 -11.88 -2.71
N GLU A 46 -32.43 -13.10 -3.18
CA GLU A 46 -33.20 -14.28 -2.81
C GLU A 46 -32.31 -15.28 -2.08
N LEU A 47 -32.80 -15.79 -0.96
CA LEU A 47 -32.19 -16.87 -0.19
C LEU A 47 -32.95 -18.17 -0.50
N GLU A 48 -32.25 -19.17 -1.03
CA GLU A 48 -32.81 -20.51 -1.23
C GLU A 48 -32.84 -21.27 0.09
N LEU A 49 -34.00 -21.84 0.40
CA LEU A 49 -34.24 -22.66 1.59
C LEU A 49 -34.38 -24.13 1.21
N PHE A 50 -33.87 -24.98 2.09
CA PHE A 50 -33.86 -26.43 1.96
C PHE A 50 -34.70 -27.08 3.06
N LYS A 51 -35.29 -28.23 2.73
CA LYS A 51 -36.15 -29.00 3.61
C LYS A 51 -35.38 -29.60 4.80
N ASP A 52 -34.18 -30.10 4.52
CA ASP A 52 -33.29 -30.73 5.49
C ASP A 52 -31.84 -30.38 5.17
N THR A 53 -30.92 -30.87 6.02
CA THR A 53 -29.47 -30.68 5.86
C THR A 53 -28.80 -31.85 5.14
N LYS A 54 -29.54 -32.69 4.42
CA LYS A 54 -28.97 -33.84 3.68
C LYS A 54 -28.35 -33.39 2.37
N LEU A 55 -27.38 -34.13 1.86
CA LEU A 55 -26.76 -33.88 0.56
C LEU A 55 -27.16 -34.95 -0.48
N PRO A 56 -27.68 -34.56 -1.66
CA PRO A 56 -28.06 -33.20 -2.06
C PRO A 56 -29.36 -32.74 -1.38
N GLY A 57 -29.41 -31.48 -0.95
CA GLY A 57 -30.55 -30.92 -0.22
C GLY A 57 -31.75 -30.68 -1.13
N LYS A 58 -32.97 -30.93 -0.63
CA LYS A 58 -34.20 -30.64 -1.37
C LYS A 58 -34.63 -29.20 -1.14
N ALA A 59 -34.54 -28.36 -2.18
CA ALA A 59 -35.04 -26.98 -2.13
C ALA A 59 -36.57 -26.95 -1.93
N ILE A 60 -37.02 -26.08 -1.02
CA ILE A 60 -38.45 -25.83 -0.75
C ILE A 60 -38.92 -24.47 -1.27
N GLY A 61 -37.98 -23.66 -1.77
CA GLY A 61 -38.28 -22.36 -2.36
C GLY A 61 -37.26 -21.30 -1.98
N LYS A 62 -37.53 -20.08 -2.45
CA LYS A 62 -36.70 -18.92 -2.21
C LYS A 62 -37.46 -17.87 -1.41
N VAL A 63 -36.76 -17.12 -0.57
CA VAL A 63 -37.29 -16.06 0.30
C VAL A 63 -36.49 -14.78 0.12
N ASN A 64 -37.09 -13.63 0.42
CA ASN A 64 -36.42 -12.32 0.31
C ASN A 64 -36.69 -11.46 1.55
N ALA A 65 -36.26 -10.19 1.51
CA ALA A 65 -36.38 -9.26 2.62
C ALA A 65 -37.82 -9.08 3.15
N LYS A 66 -38.86 -9.30 2.34
CA LYS A 66 -40.26 -9.18 2.76
C LYS A 66 -40.73 -10.34 3.63
N ASP A 67 -40.04 -11.48 3.58
CA ASP A 67 -40.42 -12.71 4.29
C ASP A 67 -39.97 -12.70 5.78
N ASN A 68 -39.23 -11.67 6.25
CA ASN A 68 -38.78 -11.52 7.64
C ASN A 68 -38.17 -12.79 8.25
N VAL A 69 -37.20 -13.38 7.56
CA VAL A 69 -36.62 -14.68 7.91
C VAL A 69 -35.96 -14.66 9.30
N GLU A 70 -36.48 -15.46 10.22
CA GLU A 70 -35.92 -15.64 11.57
C GLU A 70 -35.04 -16.88 11.65
N ILE A 71 -33.90 -16.76 12.33
CA ILE A 71 -32.89 -17.81 12.48
C ILE A 71 -32.91 -18.34 13.90
N SER A 72 -33.19 -19.63 14.07
CA SER A 72 -33.32 -20.28 15.37
C SER A 72 -32.05 -21.00 15.81
N ALA A 73 -31.20 -21.45 14.88
CA ALA A 73 -30.01 -22.21 15.24
C ALA A 73 -28.91 -22.21 14.17
N TYR A 74 -27.71 -22.53 14.63
CA TYR A 74 -26.57 -22.95 13.84
C TYR A 74 -26.47 -24.48 13.85
N VAL A 75 -26.26 -25.11 12.70
CA VAL A 75 -26.23 -26.57 12.54
C VAL A 75 -24.95 -27.00 11.82
N GLU A 76 -24.15 -27.83 12.49
CA GLU A 76 -23.02 -28.54 11.90
C GLU A 76 -23.42 -29.98 11.58
N VAL A 77 -23.12 -30.42 10.36
CA VAL A 77 -23.33 -31.78 9.89
C VAL A 77 -21.99 -32.33 9.41
N THR A 78 -21.45 -33.32 10.11
CA THR A 78 -20.25 -34.03 9.65
C THR A 78 -20.67 -35.28 8.90
N GLU A 79 -20.40 -35.31 7.59
CA GLU A 79 -20.54 -36.49 6.74
C GLU A 79 -19.15 -36.95 6.30
N LYS A 80 -18.78 -38.20 6.65
CA LYS A 80 -17.42 -38.72 6.48
C LYS A 80 -16.40 -37.80 7.17
N ASP A 81 -15.50 -37.16 6.41
CA ASP A 81 -14.43 -36.28 6.90
C ASP A 81 -14.71 -34.78 6.65
N THR A 82 -15.89 -34.43 6.13
CA THR A 82 -16.25 -33.03 5.82
C THR A 82 -17.36 -32.54 6.74
N THR A 83 -17.13 -31.37 7.37
CA THR A 83 -18.17 -30.68 8.15
C THR A 83 -18.82 -29.59 7.31
N PHE A 84 -20.12 -29.70 7.11
CA PHE A 84 -20.95 -28.70 6.46
C PHE A 84 -21.70 -27.88 7.51
N THR A 85 -21.84 -26.58 7.25
CA THR A 85 -22.51 -25.66 8.15
C THR A 85 -23.78 -25.13 7.51
N TYR A 86 -24.88 -25.24 8.25
CA TYR A 86 -26.20 -24.73 7.89
C TYR A 86 -26.75 -23.82 8.99
N PHE A 87 -27.69 -22.97 8.62
CA PHE A 87 -28.51 -22.19 9.54
C PHE A 87 -29.94 -22.69 9.48
N GLU A 88 -30.55 -22.88 10.65
CA GLU A 88 -31.95 -23.22 10.78
C GLU A 88 -32.78 -21.93 10.80
N ALA A 89 -33.68 -21.80 9.83
CA ALA A 89 -34.65 -20.73 9.75
C ALA A 89 -36.03 -21.23 10.21
N ILE A 90 -36.76 -20.37 10.91
CA ILE A 90 -38.20 -20.55 11.13
C ILE A 90 -38.87 -20.37 9.78
N CYS A 91 -39.65 -21.37 9.38
CA CYS A 91 -40.22 -21.42 8.05
C CYS A 91 -41.19 -20.24 7.81
N PRO A 92 -40.96 -19.39 6.79
CA PRO A 92 -41.86 -18.27 6.52
C PRO A 92 -43.25 -18.75 6.14
N GLU A 93 -44.29 -17.97 6.49
CA GLU A 93 -45.70 -18.36 6.29
C GLU A 93 -46.02 -18.82 4.86
N ARG A 94 -45.42 -18.20 3.85
CA ARG A 94 -45.61 -18.56 2.43
C ARG A 94 -45.10 -19.98 2.09
N LEU A 95 -44.10 -20.48 2.81
CA LEU A 95 -43.48 -21.79 2.55
C LEU A 95 -43.83 -22.84 3.61
N LYS A 96 -44.66 -22.50 4.60
CA LYS A 96 -44.98 -23.33 5.77
C LYS A 96 -45.46 -24.75 5.42
N ALA A 97 -46.25 -24.89 4.35
CA ALA A 97 -46.74 -26.19 3.88
C ALA A 97 -45.66 -27.13 3.31
N GLN A 98 -44.45 -26.62 3.05
CA GLN A 98 -43.33 -27.35 2.45
C GLN A 98 -42.23 -27.69 3.46
N CYS A 99 -42.33 -27.16 4.68
CA CYS A 99 -41.39 -27.35 5.77
C CYS A 99 -41.81 -28.50 6.68
N ASP A 100 -40.85 -29.31 7.11
CA ASP A 100 -41.09 -30.29 8.19
C ASP A 100 -40.89 -29.60 9.54
N ASP A 101 -41.81 -29.81 10.47
CA ASP A 101 -41.81 -29.22 11.82
C ASP A 101 -41.64 -27.69 11.86
N GLY A 102 -42.05 -27.00 10.78
CA GLY A 102 -41.95 -25.55 10.66
C GLY A 102 -40.53 -25.02 10.50
N LYS A 103 -39.57 -25.87 10.10
CA LYS A 103 -38.15 -25.52 9.97
C LYS A 103 -37.67 -25.60 8.52
N ALA A 104 -36.71 -24.75 8.20
CA ALA A 104 -36.00 -24.75 6.94
C ALA A 104 -34.51 -24.51 7.17
N TYR A 105 -33.67 -24.83 6.17
CA TYR A 105 -32.23 -24.73 6.29
C TYR A 105 -31.62 -23.97 5.11
N PHE A 106 -30.52 -23.25 5.33
CA PHE A 106 -29.69 -22.71 4.23
C PHE A 106 -28.21 -22.85 4.56
N PRO A 107 -27.34 -23.00 3.55
CA PRO A 107 -25.91 -23.19 3.77
C PRO A 107 -25.25 -21.91 4.28
N SER A 108 -24.20 -22.05 5.08
CA SER A 108 -23.44 -20.91 5.61
C SER A 108 -22.86 -19.99 4.53
N THR A 109 -22.62 -20.51 3.33
CA THR A 109 -22.13 -19.75 2.16
C THR A 109 -23.11 -18.70 1.65
N ALA A 110 -24.40 -18.80 1.99
CA ALA A 110 -25.41 -17.82 1.62
C ALA A 110 -25.33 -16.54 2.47
N LYS A 111 -24.53 -16.54 3.55
CA LYS A 111 -24.29 -15.37 4.39
C LYS A 111 -22.82 -14.97 4.43
N ILE A 112 -22.58 -13.71 4.79
CA ILE A 112 -21.28 -13.23 5.27
C ILE A 112 -21.34 -13.08 6.79
N SER A 113 -20.24 -13.36 7.51
CA SER A 113 -20.12 -13.04 8.94
C SER A 113 -19.71 -11.58 9.15
N ALA A 114 -20.13 -10.99 10.27
CA ALA A 114 -19.72 -9.63 10.62
C ALA A 114 -18.21 -9.53 10.84
N ASP A 115 -17.58 -10.51 11.51
CA ASP A 115 -16.12 -10.59 11.67
C ASP A 115 -15.36 -10.51 10.35
N TYR A 116 -15.90 -11.15 9.30
CA TYR A 116 -15.29 -11.10 7.97
C TYR A 116 -15.37 -9.69 7.36
N LEU A 117 -16.51 -9.01 7.55
CA LEU A 117 -16.67 -7.62 7.12
C LEU A 117 -15.69 -6.72 7.87
N THR A 118 -15.68 -6.78 9.19
CA THR A 118 -14.78 -6.00 10.05
C THR A 118 -13.32 -6.20 9.62
N ARG A 119 -12.89 -7.44 9.35
CA ARG A 119 -11.54 -7.71 8.82
C ARG A 119 -11.28 -7.09 7.44
N ILE A 120 -12.21 -7.23 6.49
CA ILE A 120 -12.06 -6.63 5.14
C ILE A 120 -11.94 -5.11 5.23
N LEU A 121 -12.81 -4.50 6.05
CA LEU A 121 -12.84 -3.05 6.20
C LEU A 121 -11.57 -2.54 6.89
N GLY A 122 -11.12 -3.22 7.95
CA GLY A 122 -9.85 -2.95 8.63
C GLY A 122 -8.63 -3.04 7.71
N MET A 123 -8.70 -3.86 6.65
CA MET A 123 -7.64 -3.94 5.62
C MET A 123 -7.77 -2.88 4.51
N GLY A 124 -8.76 -1.97 4.58
CA GLY A 124 -9.03 -0.98 3.52
C GLY A 124 -9.54 -1.60 2.21
N SER A 125 -9.91 -2.88 2.20
CA SER A 125 -10.21 -3.62 0.98
C SER A 125 -11.61 -3.35 0.44
N ALA A 126 -11.79 -3.52 -0.88
CA ALA A 126 -13.10 -3.44 -1.51
C ALA A 126 -14.00 -4.59 -1.03
N PHE A 127 -15.27 -4.29 -0.80
CA PHE A 127 -16.27 -5.29 -0.42
C PHE A 127 -17.07 -5.75 -1.64
N THR A 128 -17.17 -7.07 -1.83
CA THR A 128 -18.06 -7.71 -2.81
C THR A 128 -18.72 -8.93 -2.19
N TYR A 129 -20.01 -9.14 -2.45
CA TYR A 129 -20.80 -10.21 -1.83
C TYR A 129 -21.23 -11.30 -2.85
N ALA A 130 -20.40 -11.58 -3.85
CA ALA A 130 -20.75 -12.34 -5.06
C ALA A 130 -21.59 -13.64 -4.88
N LYS A 131 -21.50 -14.34 -3.75
CA LYS A 131 -22.29 -15.55 -3.45
C LYS A 131 -23.23 -15.43 -2.24
N ALA A 132 -23.05 -14.42 -1.41
CA ALA A 132 -23.83 -14.24 -0.20
C ALA A 132 -24.93 -13.19 -0.43
N VAL A 133 -26.11 -13.47 0.09
CA VAL A 133 -27.29 -12.61 -0.11
C VAL A 133 -27.62 -11.76 1.13
N GLY A 134 -26.94 -12.02 2.24
CA GLY A 134 -27.16 -11.31 3.49
C GLY A 134 -26.20 -11.66 4.62
N THR A 135 -26.58 -11.25 5.82
CA THR A 135 -25.93 -11.57 7.09
C THR A 135 -26.99 -11.95 8.15
N ILE A 136 -26.56 -12.37 9.34
CA ILE A 136 -27.46 -12.65 10.47
C ILE A 136 -27.20 -11.60 11.54
N VAL A 137 -28.26 -10.97 12.06
CA VAL A 137 -28.19 -9.91 13.05
C VAL A 137 -29.16 -10.16 14.20
N GLY A 138 -28.88 -9.59 15.37
CA GLY A 138 -29.84 -9.57 16.47
C GLY A 138 -31.12 -8.82 16.10
N LYS A 139 -32.21 -9.10 16.83
CA LYS A 139 -33.52 -8.45 16.56
C LYS A 139 -33.43 -6.92 16.69
N ASN A 140 -32.76 -6.42 17.72
CA ASN A 140 -32.56 -4.99 17.95
C ASN A 140 -31.58 -4.39 16.93
N ASP A 141 -30.55 -5.16 16.54
CA ASP A 141 -29.54 -4.71 15.57
C ASP A 141 -30.11 -4.51 14.16
N TYR A 142 -31.21 -5.19 13.81
CA TYR A 142 -31.87 -5.03 12.51
C TYR A 142 -32.35 -3.58 12.30
N GLU A 143 -32.97 -2.98 13.32
CA GLU A 143 -33.47 -1.61 13.27
C GLU A 143 -32.33 -0.60 13.33
N VAL A 144 -31.32 -0.87 14.17
CA VAL A 144 -30.09 -0.08 14.24
C VAL A 144 -29.37 -0.06 12.90
N LEU A 145 -29.18 -1.21 12.25
CA LEU A 145 -28.53 -1.33 10.94
C LEU A 145 -29.25 -0.52 9.87
N ASN A 146 -30.59 -0.60 9.79
CA ASN A 146 -31.35 0.20 8.84
C ASN A 146 -31.21 1.70 9.11
N SER A 147 -31.23 2.10 10.39
CA SER A 147 -31.07 3.50 10.79
C SER A 147 -29.68 4.03 10.43
N LEU A 148 -28.63 3.24 10.67
CA LEU A 148 -27.26 3.56 10.30
C LEU A 148 -27.09 3.68 8.79
N ARG A 149 -27.62 2.73 8.00
CA ARG A 149 -27.58 2.81 6.53
C ARG A 149 -28.25 4.07 6.01
N GLN A 150 -29.43 4.42 6.53
CA GLN A 150 -30.13 5.65 6.15
C GLN A 150 -29.35 6.90 6.55
N TRP A 151 -28.76 6.93 7.74
CA TRP A 151 -27.93 8.04 8.22
C TRP A 151 -26.67 8.21 7.38
N LEU A 152 -26.00 7.12 7.03
CA LEU A 152 -24.81 7.11 6.18
C LEU A 152 -25.10 7.62 4.75
N LEU A 153 -26.25 7.24 4.18
CA LEU A 153 -26.68 7.65 2.84
C LEU A 153 -27.23 9.07 2.76
N SER A 154 -27.96 9.53 3.77
CA SER A 154 -28.63 10.83 3.79
C SER A 154 -28.49 11.54 5.14
N PRO A 155 -27.25 11.82 5.59
CA PRO A 155 -26.97 12.40 6.90
C PRO A 155 -27.60 13.80 7.07
N GLU A 156 -27.92 14.49 5.98
CA GLU A 156 -28.57 15.80 6.00
C GLU A 156 -30.05 15.74 6.36
N LYS A 157 -30.68 14.57 6.29
CA LYS A 157 -32.11 14.35 6.61
C LYS A 157 -32.33 13.78 8.00
N ILE A 158 -31.31 13.17 8.58
CA ILE A 158 -31.40 12.46 9.86
C ILE A 158 -30.91 13.38 10.97
N LYS A 159 -31.86 13.81 11.81
CA LYS A 159 -31.64 14.78 12.89
C LYS A 159 -31.24 14.15 14.23
N SER A 160 -31.39 12.83 14.36
CA SER A 160 -31.13 12.10 15.59
C SER A 160 -30.44 10.79 15.24
N ILE A 161 -29.31 10.52 15.89
CA ILE A 161 -28.62 9.24 15.79
C ILE A 161 -27.90 8.98 17.11
N ASP A 162 -28.05 7.76 17.64
CA ASP A 162 -27.38 7.31 18.84
C ASP A 162 -26.28 6.31 18.48
N LEU A 163 -25.03 6.72 18.70
CA LEU A 163 -23.85 5.89 18.49
C LEU A 163 -23.31 5.29 19.80
N SER A 164 -23.88 5.63 20.96
CA SER A 164 -23.36 5.25 22.28
C SER A 164 -23.34 3.74 22.52
N LYS A 165 -24.26 3.01 21.90
CA LYS A 165 -24.44 1.55 22.06
C LYS A 165 -24.28 0.78 20.74
N VAL A 166 -23.80 1.44 19.69
CA VAL A 166 -23.64 0.79 18.39
C VAL A 166 -22.42 -0.12 18.42
N ASN A 167 -22.63 -1.41 18.12
CA ASN A 167 -21.55 -2.35 17.94
C ASN A 167 -20.80 -2.07 16.62
N VAL A 168 -19.46 -2.13 16.68
CA VAL A 168 -18.52 -2.03 15.54
C VAL A 168 -18.98 -2.90 14.37
N ASP A 169 -19.35 -4.15 14.63
CA ASP A 169 -19.75 -5.11 13.60
C ASP A 169 -21.00 -4.69 12.82
N ILE A 170 -21.97 -4.09 13.53
CA ILE A 170 -23.21 -3.59 12.93
C ILE A 170 -22.92 -2.34 12.11
N PHE A 171 -22.08 -1.44 12.63
CA PHE A 171 -21.66 -0.26 11.88
C PHE A 171 -20.88 -0.63 10.62
N ASN A 172 -19.91 -1.54 10.74
CA ASN A 172 -19.11 -2.02 9.63
C ASN A 172 -19.96 -2.77 8.59
N THR A 173 -21.00 -3.47 9.01
CA THR A 173 -21.99 -4.01 8.09
C THR A 173 -22.70 -2.89 7.31
N ALA A 174 -23.16 -1.84 7.99
CA ALA A 174 -23.80 -0.69 7.33
C ALA A 174 -22.84 -0.01 6.33
N LEU A 175 -21.61 0.24 6.77
CA LEU A 175 -20.56 0.92 6.01
C LEU A 175 -20.14 0.12 4.77
N ALA A 176 -19.95 -1.20 4.89
CA ALA A 176 -19.59 -2.07 3.77
C ALA A 176 -20.65 -2.09 2.67
N LEU A 177 -21.94 -2.07 3.06
CA LEU A 177 -23.06 -2.11 2.13
C LEU A 177 -23.26 -0.80 1.37
N GLU A 178 -23.13 0.33 2.06
CA GLU A 178 -23.33 1.65 1.44
C GLU A 178 -22.08 2.18 0.72
N PHE A 179 -20.88 1.83 1.22
CA PHE A 179 -19.60 2.27 0.68
C PHE A 179 -18.66 1.07 0.44
N PRO A 180 -18.99 0.20 -0.53
CA PRO A 180 -18.21 -1.00 -0.82
C PRO A 180 -16.83 -0.68 -1.42
N LYS A 181 -16.66 0.48 -2.06
CA LYS A 181 -15.38 0.91 -2.66
C LYS A 181 -14.51 1.65 -1.64
N PRO A 182 -13.19 1.36 -1.57
CA PRO A 182 -12.29 1.97 -0.60
C PRO A 182 -12.29 3.51 -0.62
N ASP A 183 -12.17 4.15 -1.78
CA ASP A 183 -12.13 5.63 -1.86
C ASP A 183 -13.40 6.32 -1.34
N ASP A 184 -14.56 5.74 -1.67
CA ASP A 184 -15.85 6.29 -1.27
C ASP A 184 -16.05 6.11 0.24
N ARG A 185 -15.53 5.00 0.78
CA ARG A 185 -15.50 4.70 2.22
C ARG A 185 -14.53 5.59 2.98
N LEU A 186 -13.33 5.83 2.45
CA LEU A 186 -12.34 6.75 3.01
C LEU A 186 -12.94 8.14 3.20
N LYS A 187 -13.74 8.63 2.24
CA LYS A 187 -14.47 9.89 2.40
C LYS A 187 -15.29 9.92 3.68
N VAL A 188 -16.09 8.89 3.87
CA VAL A 188 -17.06 8.81 4.96
C VAL A 188 -16.34 8.63 6.29
N ILE A 189 -15.39 7.70 6.36
CA ILE A 189 -14.56 7.47 7.55
C ILE A 189 -13.80 8.75 7.94
N ASN A 190 -13.23 9.50 7.00
CA ASN A 190 -12.56 10.76 7.30
C ASN A 190 -13.46 11.81 7.93
N GLU A 191 -14.75 11.81 7.61
CA GLU A 191 -15.72 12.70 8.24
C GLU A 191 -16.21 12.14 9.60
N LEU A 192 -16.42 10.83 9.68
CA LEU A 192 -16.91 10.15 10.90
C LEU A 192 -15.92 10.26 12.07
N VAL A 193 -14.61 10.17 11.81
CA VAL A 193 -13.57 10.31 12.84
C VAL A 193 -13.61 11.68 13.51
N LEU A 194 -14.08 12.72 12.80
CA LEU A 194 -14.12 14.10 13.29
C LEU A 194 -15.39 14.42 14.09
N LEU A 195 -16.39 13.53 14.10
CA LEU A 195 -17.65 13.81 14.78
C LEU A 195 -17.49 14.20 16.26
N PRO A 196 -16.64 13.54 17.07
CA PRO A 196 -16.46 13.90 18.48
C PRO A 196 -15.96 15.34 18.69
N GLU A 197 -15.10 15.83 17.79
CA GLU A 197 -14.54 17.18 17.84
C GLU A 197 -15.56 18.24 17.39
N LEU A 198 -16.50 17.86 16.53
CA LEU A 198 -17.51 18.76 15.95
C LEU A 198 -18.80 18.86 16.79
N VAL A 199 -18.98 18.02 17.80
CA VAL A 199 -20.12 18.12 18.73
C VAL A 199 -20.07 19.48 19.44
N GLY A 200 -21.15 20.26 19.31
CA GLY A 200 -21.27 21.58 19.91
C GLY A 200 -20.57 22.71 19.13
N GLN A 201 -20.01 22.42 17.95
CA GLN A 201 -19.44 23.43 17.06
C GLN A 201 -20.43 23.83 15.95
N ASP A 202 -21.15 24.93 16.14
CA ASP A 202 -22.12 25.42 15.14
C ASP A 202 -21.47 26.13 13.95
N SER A 203 -20.27 26.70 14.13
CA SER A 203 -19.56 27.49 13.12
C SER A 203 -18.04 27.26 13.16
N PRO A 204 -17.56 26.08 12.73
CA PRO A 204 -16.12 25.83 12.58
C PRO A 204 -15.49 26.88 11.67
N LYS A 205 -14.28 27.36 12.02
CA LYS A 205 -13.56 28.33 11.19
C LYS A 205 -13.07 27.72 9.89
N ASP A 206 -12.63 26.46 9.92
CA ASP A 206 -12.22 25.73 8.72
C ASP A 206 -13.44 25.46 7.81
N PRO A 207 -13.45 25.96 6.55
CA PRO A 207 -14.56 25.73 5.62
C PRO A 207 -14.88 24.26 5.36
N ARG A 208 -13.89 23.36 5.47
CA ARG A 208 -14.06 21.91 5.29
C ARG A 208 -14.80 21.30 6.47
N LEU A 209 -14.46 21.69 7.70
CA LEU A 209 -15.19 21.26 8.90
C LEU A 209 -16.62 21.83 8.89
N ALA A 210 -16.79 23.08 8.49
CA ALA A 210 -18.10 23.68 8.32
C ALA A 210 -18.97 22.92 7.28
N ALA A 211 -18.36 22.39 6.21
CA ALA A 211 -19.07 21.54 5.25
C ALA A 211 -19.53 20.20 5.86
N ILE A 212 -18.76 19.62 6.78
CA ILE A 212 -19.13 18.40 7.52
C ILE A 212 -20.29 18.68 8.46
N VAL A 213 -20.20 19.74 9.28
CA VAL A 213 -21.32 20.19 10.14
C VAL A 213 -22.56 20.49 9.31
N LYS A 214 -22.39 21.04 8.10
CA LYS A 214 -23.51 21.28 7.18
C LYS A 214 -24.15 19.97 6.70
N ARG A 215 -23.35 18.95 6.42
CA ARG A 215 -23.76 17.64 5.89
C ARG A 215 -24.46 16.78 6.95
N PHE A 216 -23.95 16.74 8.18
CA PHE A 216 -24.51 15.92 9.26
C PHE A 216 -25.52 16.70 10.08
N ALA A 217 -26.82 16.54 9.80
CA ALA A 217 -27.86 17.32 10.46
C ALA A 217 -27.92 17.11 11.99
N ALA A 218 -27.66 15.88 12.45
CA ALA A 218 -27.61 15.54 13.87
C ALA A 218 -26.61 16.39 14.69
N LEU A 219 -25.52 16.90 14.09
CA LEU A 219 -24.56 17.77 14.79
C LEU A 219 -25.17 19.13 15.17
N ARG A 220 -26.18 19.61 14.45
CA ARG A 220 -26.83 20.91 14.70
C ARG A 220 -28.06 20.84 15.59
N GLU A 221 -28.39 19.63 16.05
CA GLU A 221 -29.59 19.35 16.85
C GLU A 221 -29.22 19.01 18.31
N ILE A 222 -27.93 19.17 18.67
CA ILE A 222 -27.42 18.96 20.03
C ILE A 222 -28.13 19.92 21.01
N GLY A 223 -28.55 19.39 22.16
CA GLY A 223 -29.22 20.17 23.21
C GLY A 223 -30.73 20.35 23.02
N LYS A 224 -31.32 19.72 21.99
CA LYS A 224 -32.78 19.65 21.80
C LYS A 224 -33.30 18.28 22.22
N ASP A 225 -34.39 18.25 22.97
CA ASP A 225 -34.96 17.02 23.52
C ASP A 225 -35.30 16.00 22.42
N GLY A 226 -34.70 14.81 22.50
CA GLY A 226 -34.95 13.69 21.58
C GLY A 226 -34.24 13.78 20.21
N SER A 227 -33.36 14.75 20.01
CA SER A 227 -32.58 14.91 18.78
C SER A 227 -31.10 15.18 19.05
N GLY A 228 -30.28 15.08 18.01
CA GLY A 228 -28.84 15.27 18.13
C GLY A 228 -28.03 14.01 17.88
N LEU A 229 -26.71 14.18 17.86
CA LEU A 229 -25.74 13.10 17.84
C LEU A 229 -25.41 12.72 19.28
N ILE A 230 -25.74 11.48 19.68
CA ILE A 230 -25.34 10.92 20.97
C ILE A 230 -24.08 10.08 20.75
N LEU A 231 -23.02 10.41 21.46
CA LEU A 231 -21.74 9.72 21.39
C LEU A 231 -21.54 8.77 22.59
N PRO A 232 -20.70 7.73 22.45
CA PRO A 232 -20.24 6.92 23.57
C PRO A 232 -19.59 7.77 24.67
N GLU A 233 -19.78 7.39 25.93
CA GLU A 233 -19.13 8.04 27.07
C GLU A 233 -17.63 7.71 27.09
N GLY A 234 -16.78 8.73 27.25
CA GLY A 234 -15.32 8.59 27.32
C GLY A 234 -14.58 8.84 26.00
N THR A 235 -13.27 9.04 26.08
CA THR A 235 -12.40 9.41 24.95
C THR A 235 -11.96 8.22 24.07
N SER A 236 -12.18 6.96 24.50
CA SER A 236 -11.82 5.73 23.78
C SER A 236 -13.04 4.82 23.60
N SER A 237 -13.83 5.10 22.58
CA SER A 237 -14.86 4.18 22.11
C SER A 237 -14.28 3.19 21.10
N PRO A 238 -14.55 1.87 21.22
CA PRO A 238 -14.13 0.87 20.23
C PRO A 238 -14.57 1.22 18.80
N LEU A 239 -15.70 1.90 18.65
CA LEU A 239 -16.21 2.33 17.34
C LEU A 239 -15.32 3.41 16.71
N PHE A 240 -14.91 4.41 17.48
CA PHE A 240 -14.07 5.49 16.98
C PHE A 240 -12.61 5.06 16.83
N GLU A 241 -12.13 4.12 17.65
CA GLU A 241 -10.84 3.46 17.45
C GLU A 241 -10.82 2.68 16.13
N ASP A 242 -11.88 1.94 15.82
CA ASP A 242 -12.03 1.25 14.54
C ASP A 242 -12.05 2.24 13.36
N PHE A 243 -12.76 3.37 13.47
CA PHE A 243 -12.74 4.40 12.42
C PHE A 243 -11.35 5.01 12.21
N LYS A 244 -10.61 5.30 13.28
CA LYS A 244 -9.24 5.80 13.20
C LYS A 244 -8.31 4.78 12.54
N HIS A 245 -8.42 3.51 12.93
CA HIS A 245 -7.64 2.44 12.33
C HIS A 245 -7.92 2.28 10.83
N GLN A 246 -9.21 2.23 10.45
CA GLN A 246 -9.61 2.16 9.04
C GLN A 246 -9.11 3.37 8.24
N LYS A 247 -9.20 4.58 8.82
CA LYS A 247 -8.67 5.81 8.22
C LYS A 247 -7.18 5.67 7.94
N GLU A 248 -6.39 5.33 8.94
CA GLU A 248 -4.93 5.21 8.83
C GLU A 248 -4.51 4.20 7.76
N VAL A 249 -5.16 3.04 7.72
CA VAL A 249 -4.87 1.99 6.72
C VAL A 249 -5.19 2.49 5.31
N MET A 250 -6.37 3.08 5.09
CA MET A 250 -6.79 3.57 3.78
C MET A 250 -5.97 4.78 3.32
N GLU A 251 -5.62 5.69 4.22
CA GLU A 251 -4.75 6.83 3.92
C GLU A 251 -3.34 6.38 3.55
N LYS A 252 -2.77 5.45 4.33
CA LYS A 252 -1.45 4.86 4.03
C LYS A 252 -1.44 4.23 2.63
N GLN A 253 -2.43 3.40 2.31
CA GLN A 253 -2.58 2.79 0.97
C GLN A 253 -2.74 3.84 -0.12
N LEU A 254 -3.57 4.87 0.11
CA LEU A 254 -3.78 5.94 -0.87
C LEU A 254 -2.47 6.67 -1.17
N TYR A 255 -1.69 7.03 -0.16
CA TYR A 255 -0.46 7.80 -0.31
C TYR A 255 0.69 6.97 -0.88
N SER A 256 0.85 5.70 -0.47
CA SER A 256 1.88 4.83 -1.04
C SER A 256 1.64 4.56 -2.52
N GLU A 257 0.39 4.28 -2.90
CA GLU A 257 0.06 3.82 -4.24
C GLU A 257 -0.28 4.95 -5.20
N PHE A 258 -0.36 6.22 -4.76
CA PHE A 258 -0.92 7.31 -5.58
C PHE A 258 -0.32 7.37 -6.99
N ALA A 259 1.02 7.28 -7.10
CA ALA A 259 1.73 7.33 -8.38
C ALA A 259 1.32 6.22 -9.39
N VAL A 260 0.84 5.06 -8.91
CA VAL A 260 0.43 3.91 -9.75
C VAL A 260 -1.08 3.80 -9.95
N ARG A 261 -1.90 4.65 -9.33
CA ARG A 261 -3.37 4.60 -9.44
C ARG A 261 -3.90 4.89 -10.84
N ALA A 262 -3.08 5.46 -11.72
CA ALA A 262 -3.42 5.65 -13.13
C ALA A 262 -2.18 5.57 -14.03
N ASN A 263 -2.41 5.16 -15.28
CA ASN A 263 -1.38 5.03 -16.31
C ASN A 263 -1.19 6.30 -17.17
N SER A 264 -1.60 7.47 -16.66
CA SER A 264 -1.42 8.76 -17.33
C SER A 264 -1.53 9.90 -16.32
N TYR A 265 -0.88 11.05 -16.58
CA TYR A 265 -1.02 12.23 -15.72
C TYR A 265 -2.46 12.73 -15.66
N LYS A 266 -3.19 12.75 -16.79
CA LYS A 266 -4.64 13.02 -16.81
C LYS A 266 -5.42 12.12 -15.85
N GLY A 267 -5.08 10.83 -15.81
CA GLY A 267 -5.69 9.88 -14.90
C GLY A 267 -5.35 10.17 -13.44
N LEU A 268 -4.08 10.48 -13.13
CA LEU A 268 -3.64 10.85 -11.77
C LEU A 268 -4.28 12.16 -11.30
N VAL A 269 -4.45 13.14 -12.18
CA VAL A 269 -5.19 14.39 -11.92
C VAL A 269 -6.66 14.10 -11.59
N ALA A 270 -7.30 13.18 -12.31
CA ALA A 270 -8.65 12.74 -12.00
C ALA A 270 -8.73 12.02 -10.64
N GLN A 271 -7.73 11.21 -10.31
CA GLN A 271 -7.60 10.57 -8.99
C GLN A 271 -7.45 11.61 -7.88
N PHE A 272 -6.55 12.58 -8.01
CA PHE A 272 -6.38 13.68 -7.06
C PHE A 272 -7.69 14.43 -6.83
N ASN A 273 -8.32 14.88 -7.92
CA ASN A 273 -9.51 15.72 -7.86
C ASN A 273 -10.77 15.00 -7.39
N LYS A 274 -10.78 13.66 -7.37
CA LYS A 274 -11.82 12.86 -6.70
C LYS A 274 -11.89 13.21 -5.21
N PHE A 275 -10.75 13.50 -4.60
CA PHE A 275 -10.62 13.78 -3.17
C PHE A 275 -10.73 15.26 -2.80
N LYS A 276 -11.00 16.18 -3.74
CA LYS A 276 -10.95 17.65 -3.52
C LYS A 276 -11.78 18.20 -2.35
N ASN A 277 -12.78 17.45 -1.90
CA ASN A 277 -13.67 17.82 -0.79
C ASN A 277 -13.45 16.95 0.46
N HIS A 278 -12.44 16.07 0.45
CA HIS A 278 -12.12 15.21 1.59
C HIS A 278 -11.23 16.00 2.53
N TYR A 279 -11.50 15.90 3.83
CA TYR A 279 -10.73 16.62 4.83
C TYR A 279 -9.25 16.20 4.76
N LEU A 280 -8.37 17.18 4.49
CA LEU A 280 -6.90 17.10 4.43
C LEU A 280 -6.27 16.17 3.38
N ILE A 281 -7.03 15.28 2.73
CA ILE A 281 -6.48 14.37 1.72
C ILE A 281 -5.81 15.12 0.55
N PRO A 282 -6.41 16.14 -0.10
CA PRO A 282 -5.76 16.88 -1.18
C PRO A 282 -4.46 17.53 -0.75
N GLU A 283 -4.42 18.07 0.46
CA GLU A 283 -3.26 18.73 1.04
C GLU A 283 -2.11 17.74 1.29
N MET A 284 -2.41 16.56 1.81
CA MET A 284 -1.43 15.50 2.04
C MET A 284 -0.87 14.94 0.73
N ILE A 285 -1.72 14.70 -0.27
CA ILE A 285 -1.27 14.26 -1.60
C ILE A 285 -0.46 15.37 -2.29
N PHE A 286 -0.87 16.64 -2.14
CA PHE A 286 -0.10 17.78 -2.64
C PHE A 286 1.28 17.83 -2.00
N GLN A 287 1.39 17.73 -0.67
CA GLN A 287 2.69 17.68 0.01
C GLN A 287 3.55 16.54 -0.51
N LEU A 288 2.96 15.35 -0.70
CA LEU A 288 3.67 14.17 -1.20
C LEU A 288 4.23 14.38 -2.61
N ILE A 289 3.40 14.88 -3.53
CA ILE A 289 3.81 15.09 -4.93
C ILE A 289 4.76 16.27 -5.05
N ALA A 290 4.47 17.40 -4.38
CA ALA A 290 5.19 18.65 -4.54
C ALA A 290 6.48 18.74 -3.72
N LYS A 291 6.70 17.82 -2.78
CA LYS A 291 7.94 17.72 -2.01
C LYS A 291 9.14 17.68 -2.94
N ASP A 292 10.07 18.60 -2.70
CA ASP A 292 11.30 18.81 -3.47
C ASP A 292 11.05 19.00 -4.99
N GLY A 293 9.81 19.33 -5.37
CA GLY A 293 9.42 19.61 -6.74
C GLY A 293 9.72 21.05 -7.16
N ALA A 294 10.03 21.25 -8.44
CA ALA A 294 10.27 22.56 -9.03
C ALA A 294 9.07 23.00 -9.88
N TYR A 295 8.51 24.16 -9.57
CA TYR A 295 7.33 24.69 -10.25
C TYR A 295 7.57 26.11 -10.76
N ALA A 296 7.12 26.41 -11.98
CA ALA A 296 6.82 27.77 -12.38
C ALA A 296 5.50 28.19 -11.72
N ALA A 297 5.46 29.38 -11.17
CA ALA A 297 4.33 29.90 -10.43
C ALA A 297 3.71 31.11 -11.11
N LYS A 298 2.39 31.22 -11.01
CA LYS A 298 1.61 32.38 -11.47
C LYS A 298 0.55 32.76 -10.45
N GLY A 299 0.30 34.06 -10.29
CA GLY A 299 -0.81 34.60 -9.48
C GLY A 299 -0.37 35.30 -8.18
N LEU A 300 0.88 35.12 -7.77
CA LEU A 300 1.55 35.82 -6.66
C LEU A 300 2.88 36.42 -7.14
N PRO A 301 3.56 37.29 -6.36
CA PRO A 301 4.74 38.04 -6.84
C PRO A 301 5.97 37.17 -7.16
N PHE A 302 5.99 35.90 -6.77
CA PHE A 302 7.05 34.95 -7.09
C PHE A 302 6.82 34.24 -8.43
N GLN A 303 7.90 34.00 -9.17
CA GLN A 303 7.88 33.34 -10.48
C GLN A 303 8.07 31.82 -10.37
N TYR A 304 8.64 31.36 -9.26
CA TYR A 304 8.93 29.94 -9.03
C TYR A 304 8.55 29.52 -7.62
N PHE A 305 8.26 28.22 -7.45
CA PHE A 305 7.87 27.62 -6.19
C PHE A 305 8.51 26.25 -6.01
N SER A 306 8.91 25.95 -4.78
CA SER A 306 9.26 24.60 -4.35
C SER A 306 8.77 24.36 -2.92
N LEU A 307 8.41 23.11 -2.60
CA LEU A 307 8.09 22.70 -1.24
C LEU A 307 9.29 21.93 -0.68
N SER A 308 10.16 22.62 0.05
CA SER A 308 11.44 22.08 0.51
C SER A 308 11.78 22.52 1.94
N ASN A 309 12.89 22.01 2.47
CA ASN A 309 13.30 22.27 3.86
C ASN A 309 13.74 23.72 4.12
N SER A 310 14.15 24.47 3.09
CA SER A 310 14.62 25.86 3.24
C SER A 310 14.49 26.65 1.94
N SER A 311 14.48 27.98 2.03
CA SER A 311 14.50 28.85 0.84
C SER A 311 15.73 28.61 -0.05
N GLN A 312 16.88 28.28 0.54
CA GLN A 312 18.09 27.96 -0.23
C GLN A 312 17.91 26.66 -1.01
N THR A 313 17.38 25.62 -0.37
CA THR A 313 17.10 24.34 -1.04
C THR A 313 16.09 24.52 -2.18
N ALA A 314 15.04 25.31 -1.97
CA ALA A 314 14.08 25.64 -3.03
C ALA A 314 14.75 26.33 -4.22
N MET A 315 15.65 27.29 -3.96
CA MET A 315 16.42 27.97 -5.00
C MET A 315 17.29 27.00 -5.80
N ASP A 316 18.03 26.13 -5.12
CA ASP A 316 18.93 25.15 -5.75
C ASP A 316 18.15 24.17 -6.63
N ILE A 317 17.00 23.69 -6.14
CA ILE A 317 16.09 22.82 -6.89
C ILE A 317 15.58 23.52 -8.16
N VAL A 318 15.12 24.76 -8.06
CA VAL A 318 14.60 25.49 -9.24
C VAL A 318 15.71 25.79 -10.25
N LYS A 319 16.89 26.23 -9.80
CA LYS A 319 18.05 26.49 -10.67
C LYS A 319 18.49 25.25 -11.44
N LYS A 320 18.35 24.05 -10.86
CA LYS A 320 18.63 22.78 -11.56
C LYS A 320 17.77 22.59 -12.82
N PHE A 321 16.52 23.07 -12.81
CA PHE A 321 15.57 22.90 -13.92
C PHE A 321 15.37 24.16 -14.76
N GLN A 322 16.00 25.29 -14.39
CA GLN A 322 15.99 26.55 -15.12
C GLN A 322 17.43 27.00 -15.42
N PRO A 323 18.05 26.49 -16.49
CA PRO A 323 19.45 26.79 -16.80
C PRO A 323 19.72 28.28 -17.10
N ASN A 324 18.69 29.03 -17.52
CA ASN A 324 18.75 30.49 -17.73
C ASN A 324 18.02 31.24 -16.61
N PHE A 325 18.28 30.86 -15.36
CA PHE A 325 17.63 31.48 -14.20
C PHE A 325 18.00 32.96 -14.08
N ASP A 326 17.00 33.84 -14.14
CA ASP A 326 17.18 35.29 -13.98
C ASP A 326 17.49 35.62 -12.50
N PRO A 327 18.62 36.28 -12.18
CA PRO A 327 18.97 36.67 -10.82
C PRO A 327 17.92 37.55 -10.11
N LEU A 328 17.04 38.23 -10.85
CA LEU A 328 15.95 39.04 -10.31
C LEU A 328 14.66 38.24 -10.05
N SER A 329 14.59 36.98 -10.51
CA SER A 329 13.44 36.11 -10.24
C SER A 329 13.36 35.73 -8.77
N VAL A 330 12.14 35.67 -8.25
CA VAL A 330 11.84 35.30 -6.87
C VAL A 330 11.36 33.85 -6.82
N VAL A 331 11.99 33.07 -5.94
CA VAL A 331 11.60 31.70 -5.61
C VAL A 331 10.91 31.69 -4.26
N ALA A 332 9.70 31.12 -4.22
CA ALA A 332 8.98 30.83 -2.99
C ALA A 332 9.28 29.42 -2.51
N ASN A 333 9.62 29.28 -1.23
CA ASN A 333 9.57 28.01 -0.51
C ASN A 333 8.25 27.92 0.25
N GLY A 334 7.48 26.86 0.00
CA GLY A 334 6.20 26.63 0.66
C GLY A 334 6.27 25.58 1.76
N LYS A 335 5.42 25.73 2.77
CA LYS A 335 5.10 24.70 3.77
C LYS A 335 3.62 24.76 4.10
N LEU A 336 2.91 23.62 4.02
CA LEU A 336 1.55 23.55 4.55
C LEU A 336 1.60 23.34 6.06
N GLU A 337 0.85 24.17 6.77
CA GLU A 337 0.62 24.08 8.20
C GLU A 337 -0.84 23.77 8.47
N PHE A 338 -1.07 22.67 9.19
CA PHE A 338 -2.38 22.26 9.67
C PHE A 338 -2.59 22.82 11.07
N LYS A 339 -3.53 23.76 11.21
CA LYS A 339 -3.96 24.23 12.52
C LYS A 339 -5.30 23.60 12.84
N GLU A 340 -5.32 22.81 13.89
CA GLU A 340 -6.54 22.18 14.42
C GLU A 340 -7.64 23.24 14.59
N ASN A 341 -8.84 22.95 14.08
CA ASN A 341 -10.02 23.83 14.07
C ASN A 341 -9.92 25.18 13.30
N ASP A 342 -8.71 25.68 13.04
CA ASP A 342 -8.48 26.96 12.35
C ASP A 342 -8.27 26.80 10.82
N GLY A 343 -7.84 25.62 10.37
CA GLY A 343 -7.72 25.28 8.95
C GLY A 343 -6.29 25.05 8.46
N VAL A 344 -6.08 25.19 7.15
CA VAL A 344 -4.79 24.92 6.51
C VAL A 344 -4.22 26.22 5.99
N PHE A 345 -2.93 26.43 6.23
CA PHE A 345 -2.21 27.62 5.82
C PHE A 345 -1.00 27.23 4.99
N LEU A 346 -0.78 27.94 3.90
CA LEU A 346 0.46 27.89 3.14
C LEU A 346 1.37 28.98 3.70
N HIS A 347 2.39 28.56 4.44
CA HIS A 347 3.49 29.42 4.85
C HIS A 347 4.49 29.51 3.70
N ILE A 348 4.82 30.73 3.31
CA ILE A 348 5.67 31.04 2.16
C ILE A 348 6.83 31.90 2.64
N THR A 349 8.05 31.46 2.36
CA THR A 349 9.27 32.26 2.49
C THR A 349 9.86 32.50 1.11
N GLN A 350 10.27 33.72 0.80
CA GLN A 350 10.78 34.07 -0.52
C GLN A 350 12.29 34.32 -0.51
N MET A 351 12.96 34.04 -1.63
CA MET A 351 14.36 34.37 -1.88
C MET A 351 14.54 34.76 -3.35
N ASP A 352 15.29 35.84 -3.61
CA ASP A 352 15.65 36.23 -4.98
C ASP A 352 16.84 35.41 -5.51
N GLY A 353 17.08 35.45 -6.82
CA GLY A 353 18.15 34.70 -7.46
C GLY A 353 19.57 35.02 -6.98
N SER A 354 19.73 36.18 -6.33
CA SER A 354 20.97 36.67 -5.73
C SER A 354 21.16 36.18 -4.28
N GLY A 355 20.16 35.50 -3.71
CA GLY A 355 20.21 34.93 -2.36
C GLY A 355 19.67 35.85 -1.26
N ASN A 356 19.06 36.99 -1.62
CA ASN A 356 18.45 37.88 -0.63
C ASN A 356 17.09 37.34 -0.22
N LEU A 357 16.84 37.32 1.10
CA LEU A 357 15.55 36.92 1.65
C LEU A 357 14.50 38.00 1.34
N GLY A 358 13.34 37.55 0.85
CA GLY A 358 12.19 38.37 0.52
C GLY A 358 11.13 38.36 1.62
N SER A 359 9.86 38.44 1.22
CA SER A 359 8.74 38.41 2.17
C SER A 359 8.53 37.03 2.79
N GLU A 360 7.93 37.05 3.97
CA GLU A 360 7.40 35.88 4.66
C GLU A 360 5.91 36.07 4.87
N GLU A 361 5.11 35.13 4.40
CA GLU A 361 3.65 35.25 4.36
C GLU A 361 2.97 33.96 4.80
N ARG A 362 1.81 34.09 5.44
CA ARG A 362 0.96 32.97 5.82
C ARG A 362 -0.42 33.16 5.18
N LEU A 363 -0.74 32.32 4.21
CA LEU A 363 -1.95 32.44 3.41
C LEU A 363 -2.90 31.28 3.69
N GLU A 364 -4.15 31.57 4.04
CA GLU A 364 -5.19 30.57 4.28
C GLU A 364 -5.53 29.83 2.98
N VAL A 365 -5.46 28.50 3.01
CA VAL A 365 -5.75 27.61 1.87
C VAL A 365 -7.21 27.22 1.91
N LEU A 366 -7.94 27.56 0.84
CA LEU A 366 -9.35 27.23 0.70
C LEU A 366 -9.56 25.91 -0.05
N SER A 367 -8.71 25.62 -1.03
CA SER A 367 -8.72 24.34 -1.77
C SER A 367 -7.45 24.18 -2.61
N ILE A 368 -7.10 22.92 -2.89
CA ILE A 368 -6.07 22.55 -3.86
C ILE A 368 -6.72 21.62 -4.89
N VAL A 369 -6.52 21.91 -6.16
CA VAL A 369 -6.90 21.02 -7.27
C VAL A 369 -5.68 20.75 -8.15
N ALA A 370 -5.62 19.56 -8.72
CA ALA A 370 -4.57 19.19 -9.67
C ALA A 370 -4.99 19.49 -11.11
N GLU A 371 -4.03 19.77 -11.96
CA GLU A 371 -4.19 19.92 -13.40
C GLU A 371 -3.05 19.22 -14.15
N GLU A 372 -3.32 18.74 -15.37
CA GLU A 372 -2.26 18.20 -16.23
C GLU A 372 -1.59 19.39 -16.92
N SER A 373 -0.33 19.64 -16.61
CA SER A 373 0.42 20.77 -17.16
C SER A 373 1.92 20.47 -17.12
N GLY A 374 2.70 21.13 -17.99
CA GLY A 374 4.16 20.96 -18.03
C GLY A 374 4.65 19.52 -18.27
N GLY A 375 3.81 18.65 -18.86
CA GLY A 375 4.13 17.22 -19.01
C GLY A 375 4.16 16.44 -17.69
N SER A 376 3.46 16.91 -16.66
CA SER A 376 3.36 16.27 -15.34
C SER A 376 2.08 16.75 -14.63
N ILE A 377 2.03 16.65 -13.29
CA ILE A 377 0.94 17.13 -12.44
C ILE A 377 1.28 18.53 -11.91
N GLY A 378 0.50 19.53 -12.31
CA GLY A 378 0.47 20.86 -11.74
C GLY A 378 -0.68 21.05 -10.75
N PHE A 379 -0.69 22.20 -10.10
CA PHE A 379 -1.66 22.51 -9.04
C PHE A 379 -2.22 23.91 -9.18
N ARG A 380 -3.50 24.05 -8.84
CA ARG A 380 -4.16 25.33 -8.62
C ARG A 380 -4.59 25.40 -7.17
N ILE A 381 -3.97 26.31 -6.42
CA ILE A 381 -4.16 26.51 -5.00
C ILE A 381 -4.99 27.78 -4.84
N LYS A 382 -6.23 27.64 -4.39
CA LYS A 382 -7.08 28.77 -4.05
C LYS A 382 -6.78 29.20 -2.63
N LEU A 383 -6.27 30.42 -2.49
CA LEU A 383 -5.96 31.05 -1.22
C LEU A 383 -7.03 32.12 -0.93
N LYS A 384 -7.10 32.56 0.32
CA LYS A 384 -7.96 33.71 0.68
C LYS A 384 -7.52 35.02 0.02
N ALA A 385 -6.22 35.18 -0.20
CA ALA A 385 -5.63 36.36 -0.83
C ALA A 385 -5.66 36.33 -2.37
N GLY A 386 -5.93 35.19 -2.98
CA GLY A 386 -5.84 35.03 -4.44
C GLY A 386 -5.74 33.58 -4.88
N GLU A 387 -5.19 33.33 -6.07
CA GLU A 387 -4.99 31.99 -6.60
C GLU A 387 -3.53 31.84 -7.06
N VAL A 388 -2.93 30.69 -6.75
CA VAL A 388 -1.60 30.31 -7.23
C VAL A 388 -1.73 29.14 -8.18
N ILE A 389 -1.14 29.27 -9.37
CA ILE A 389 -1.03 28.19 -10.35
C ILE A 389 0.42 27.74 -10.39
N LEU A 390 0.64 26.46 -10.12
CA LEU A 390 1.93 25.79 -10.12
C LEU A 390 2.01 24.86 -11.32
N THR A 391 2.82 25.22 -12.31
CA THR A 391 3.13 24.38 -13.47
C THR A 391 4.47 23.68 -13.23
N PRO A 392 4.53 22.34 -13.25
CA PRO A 392 5.75 21.62 -12.94
C PRO A 392 6.80 21.91 -14.03
N LEU A 393 8.05 22.14 -13.60
CA LEU A 393 9.18 22.27 -14.51
C LEU A 393 9.75 20.91 -14.91
N ALA A 394 9.54 19.91 -14.08
CA ALA A 394 9.88 18.52 -14.33
C ALA A 394 8.96 17.60 -13.51
N THR A 395 8.91 16.31 -13.84
CA THR A 395 8.25 15.29 -12.99
C THR A 395 8.88 15.29 -11.60
N THR A 396 8.09 15.19 -10.53
CA THR A 396 8.68 15.21 -9.18
C THR A 396 9.27 13.87 -8.81
N ASP A 397 10.17 13.83 -7.83
CA ASP A 397 10.87 12.60 -7.45
C ASP A 397 9.90 11.53 -6.95
N TYR A 398 8.82 11.92 -6.26
CA TYR A 398 7.74 11.00 -5.89
C TYR A 398 7.13 10.30 -7.12
N LEU A 399 6.83 11.05 -8.18
CA LEU A 399 6.27 10.50 -9.44
C LEU A 399 7.31 9.73 -10.27
N LEU A 400 8.60 9.82 -9.93
CA LEU A 400 9.67 9.00 -10.53
C LEU A 400 9.88 7.67 -9.82
N THR A 401 9.31 7.46 -8.63
CA THR A 401 9.44 6.18 -7.92
C THR A 401 8.70 5.05 -8.63
N SER A 402 7.62 5.36 -9.35
CA SER A 402 6.73 4.39 -10.00
C SER A 402 5.74 5.06 -10.97
N GLY A 403 4.90 4.25 -11.63
CA GLY A 403 3.76 4.77 -12.39
C GLY A 403 4.11 5.49 -13.69
N GLN A 404 3.31 6.48 -14.07
CA GLN A 404 3.46 7.18 -15.36
C GLN A 404 4.78 7.95 -15.48
N GLY A 405 5.17 8.68 -14.43
CA GLY A 405 6.39 9.49 -14.45
C GLY A 405 7.64 8.64 -14.61
N PHE A 406 7.70 7.51 -13.91
CA PHE A 406 8.78 6.54 -14.09
C PHE A 406 8.78 5.90 -15.48
N LYS A 407 7.60 5.54 -16.04
CA LYS A 407 7.50 4.97 -17.41
C LYS A 407 8.05 5.92 -18.47
N GLU A 408 7.71 7.20 -18.40
CA GLU A 408 8.23 8.21 -19.32
C GLU A 408 9.74 8.40 -19.16
N PHE A 409 10.22 8.43 -17.92
CA PHE A 409 11.66 8.47 -17.65
C PHE A 409 12.38 7.26 -18.26
N LEU A 410 11.86 6.04 -18.08
CA LEU A 410 12.46 4.85 -18.69
C LEU A 410 12.45 4.90 -20.23
N ALA A 411 11.50 5.59 -20.85
CA ALA A 411 11.44 5.73 -22.30
C ALA A 411 12.57 6.63 -22.85
N THR A 412 13.14 7.53 -22.04
CA THR A 412 14.26 8.38 -22.45
C THR A 412 15.61 7.65 -22.40
N ILE A 413 15.71 6.54 -21.65
CA ILE A 413 16.93 5.77 -21.51
C ILE A 413 17.15 4.89 -22.76
N PRO A 414 18.36 4.90 -23.37
CA PRO A 414 18.72 4.01 -24.48
C PRO A 414 18.41 2.53 -24.21
N LYS A 415 18.10 1.79 -25.28
CA LYS A 415 17.80 0.35 -25.18
C LYS A 415 19.06 -0.53 -25.11
N ASP A 416 20.22 0.00 -25.51
CA ASP A 416 21.50 -0.67 -25.41
C ASP A 416 22.28 -0.12 -24.21
N TYR A 417 22.60 -0.98 -23.25
CA TYR A 417 23.35 -0.60 -22.06
C TYR A 417 24.77 -0.11 -22.38
N LYS A 418 25.37 -0.55 -23.50
CA LYS A 418 26.70 -0.07 -23.93
C LYS A 418 26.67 1.39 -24.37
N GLU A 419 25.57 1.83 -25.00
CA GLU A 419 25.37 3.23 -25.37
C GLU A 419 25.25 4.12 -24.12
N ILE A 420 24.63 3.61 -23.06
CA ILE A 420 24.50 4.31 -21.77
C ILE A 420 25.88 4.59 -21.18
N PHE A 421 26.75 3.56 -21.07
CA PHE A 421 28.12 3.72 -20.56
C PHE A 421 29.00 4.63 -21.42
N LYS A 422 28.75 4.70 -22.73
CA LYS A 422 29.51 5.56 -23.64
C LYS A 422 29.19 7.05 -23.48
N THR A 423 27.95 7.37 -23.09
CA THR A 423 27.41 8.74 -23.12
C THR A 423 27.25 9.37 -21.74
N ASN A 424 27.50 8.61 -20.66
CA ASN A 424 27.32 9.06 -19.28
C ASN A 424 28.56 8.75 -18.42
N PRO A 425 28.81 9.55 -17.36
CA PRO A 425 29.71 9.14 -16.26
C PRO A 425 29.30 7.79 -15.67
N TYR A 426 30.26 7.07 -15.07
CA TYR A 426 30.07 5.70 -14.61
C TYR A 426 28.85 5.55 -13.68
N GLU A 427 28.76 6.35 -12.62
CA GLU A 427 27.71 6.23 -11.61
C GLU A 427 26.33 6.50 -12.22
N LYS A 428 26.26 7.49 -13.12
CA LYS A 428 25.06 7.79 -13.87
C LYS A 428 24.67 6.63 -14.78
N ALA A 429 25.63 6.03 -15.47
CA ALA A 429 25.37 4.88 -16.32
C ALA A 429 24.81 3.70 -15.51
N VAL A 430 25.38 3.41 -14.33
CA VAL A 430 24.88 2.34 -13.44
C VAL A 430 23.43 2.60 -13.03
N VAL A 431 23.07 3.81 -12.60
CA VAL A 431 21.69 4.16 -12.24
C VAL A 431 20.72 3.92 -13.40
N LEU A 432 21.08 4.38 -14.60
CA LEU A 432 20.22 4.26 -15.79
C LEU A 432 20.08 2.79 -16.22
N VAL A 433 21.16 2.01 -16.15
CA VAL A 433 21.16 0.57 -16.43
C VAL A 433 20.29 -0.17 -15.42
N ALA A 434 20.44 0.11 -14.12
CA ALA A 434 19.65 -0.49 -13.06
C ALA A 434 18.16 -0.20 -13.25
N ALA A 435 17.79 1.06 -13.46
CA ALA A 435 16.39 1.46 -13.67
C ALA A 435 15.76 0.83 -14.93
N LYS A 436 16.54 0.69 -16.01
CA LYS A 436 16.05 0.23 -17.32
C LYS A 436 15.96 -1.29 -17.44
N PHE A 437 16.90 -2.02 -16.85
CA PHE A 437 17.09 -3.45 -17.08
C PHE A 437 17.05 -4.31 -15.82
N GLY A 438 17.11 -3.69 -14.64
CA GLY A 438 17.03 -4.36 -13.36
C GLY A 438 15.62 -4.74 -12.95
N GLU A 439 15.51 -5.79 -12.14
CA GLU A 439 14.28 -6.21 -11.50
C GLU A 439 14.17 -5.52 -10.14
N GLY A 440 13.07 -4.82 -9.88
CA GLY A 440 12.87 -4.08 -8.64
C GLY A 440 12.16 -2.76 -8.87
N GLY A 441 12.43 -1.79 -7.99
CA GLY A 441 11.77 -0.49 -7.99
C GLY A 441 11.98 0.24 -6.67
N PHE A 442 11.07 1.14 -6.32
CA PHE A 442 11.11 1.81 -5.03
C PHE A 442 10.78 0.83 -3.90
N ASN A 443 11.70 0.69 -2.94
CA ASN A 443 11.52 -0.11 -1.74
C ASN A 443 11.12 0.80 -0.59
N GLU A 444 9.84 0.76 -0.17
CA GLU A 444 9.33 1.60 0.91
C GLU A 444 10.04 1.41 2.26
N GLY A 445 10.50 0.18 2.54
CA GLY A 445 11.21 -0.13 3.79
C GLY A 445 12.59 0.52 3.87
N LEU A 446 13.24 0.71 2.71
CA LEU A 446 14.54 1.40 2.60
C LEU A 446 14.39 2.90 2.31
N GLY A 447 13.26 3.31 1.72
CA GLY A 447 13.09 4.67 1.20
C GLY A 447 13.97 4.97 -0.02
N GLU A 448 14.51 3.94 -0.67
CA GLU A 448 15.43 4.03 -1.81
C GLU A 448 14.92 3.17 -2.98
N MET A 449 15.38 3.48 -4.18
CA MET A 449 15.23 2.60 -5.34
C MET A 449 16.20 1.43 -5.17
N GLN A 450 15.72 0.20 -5.29
CA GLN A 450 16.52 -1.01 -5.22
C GLN A 450 16.23 -1.89 -6.43
N TYR A 451 17.29 -2.22 -7.17
CA TYR A 451 17.23 -3.07 -8.35
C TYR A 451 18.20 -4.23 -8.23
N MET A 452 17.81 -5.36 -8.81
CA MET A 452 18.59 -6.57 -8.91
C MET A 452 18.88 -6.86 -10.39
N LEU A 453 20.14 -7.13 -10.70
CA LEU A 453 20.55 -7.75 -11.96
C LEU A 453 20.99 -9.17 -11.67
N SER A 454 20.31 -10.16 -12.24
CA SER A 454 20.68 -11.57 -12.08
C SER A 454 21.67 -12.01 -13.16
N THR A 455 22.68 -12.79 -12.78
CA THR A 455 23.60 -13.40 -13.74
C THR A 455 22.94 -14.44 -14.64
N VAL A 456 21.74 -14.93 -14.29
CA VAL A 456 20.93 -15.83 -15.12
C VAL A 456 20.67 -15.23 -16.50
N ASP A 457 20.34 -13.95 -16.58
CA ASP A 457 19.89 -13.32 -17.82
C ASP A 457 20.48 -11.92 -18.07
N ARG A 458 21.32 -11.41 -17.15
CA ARG A 458 21.99 -10.10 -17.25
C ARG A 458 23.51 -10.18 -17.05
N TYR A 459 24.13 -11.36 -17.17
CA TYR A 459 25.58 -11.55 -17.01
C TYR A 459 26.43 -10.49 -17.73
N TRP A 460 26.21 -10.28 -19.03
CA TRP A 460 26.99 -9.35 -19.84
C TRP A 460 26.85 -7.88 -19.41
N MET A 461 25.77 -7.56 -18.72
CA MET A 461 25.50 -6.23 -18.18
C MET A 461 26.23 -6.04 -16.84
N ILE A 462 26.18 -7.04 -15.97
CA ILE A 462 26.96 -7.08 -14.72
C ILE A 462 28.46 -7.00 -15.03
N TYR A 463 28.92 -7.76 -16.03
CA TYR A 463 30.29 -7.67 -16.51
C TYR A 463 30.67 -6.26 -16.97
N GLU A 464 29.81 -5.59 -17.74
CA GLU A 464 30.12 -4.23 -18.21
C GLU A 464 30.12 -3.20 -17.08
N ILE A 465 29.26 -3.37 -16.06
CA ILE A 465 29.28 -2.56 -14.83
C ILE A 465 30.65 -2.70 -14.15
N VAL A 466 31.11 -3.94 -13.89
CA VAL A 466 32.43 -4.16 -13.28
C VAL A 466 33.54 -3.60 -14.17
N ARG A 467 33.57 -3.97 -15.46
CA ARG A 467 34.62 -3.58 -16.41
C ARG A 467 34.73 -2.08 -16.64
N SER A 468 33.63 -1.35 -16.50
CA SER A 468 33.57 0.10 -16.70
C SER A 468 33.91 0.90 -15.45
N HIS A 469 34.07 0.23 -14.31
CA HIS A 469 34.35 0.90 -13.05
C HIS A 469 35.71 1.63 -13.09
N PRO A 470 35.82 2.87 -12.54
CA PRO A 470 37.08 3.63 -12.51
C PRO A 470 38.26 2.88 -11.85
N ASN A 471 37.97 2.02 -10.86
CA ASN A 471 38.98 1.20 -10.18
C ASN A 471 39.42 -0.06 -10.97
N ILE A 472 38.92 -0.26 -12.19
CA ILE A 472 39.31 -1.38 -13.06
C ILE A 472 40.17 -0.87 -14.23
N LYS A 473 41.40 -1.40 -14.34
CA LYS A 473 42.30 -1.19 -15.48
C LYS A 473 42.11 -2.32 -16.50
N ARG A 474 42.16 -1.96 -17.79
CA ARG A 474 42.00 -2.89 -18.91
C ARG A 474 43.32 -3.02 -19.64
N ASP A 475 43.97 -4.15 -19.48
CA ASP A 475 45.21 -4.46 -20.22
C ASP A 475 44.87 -5.11 -21.57
N LYS A 476 43.78 -5.87 -21.61
CA LYS A 476 43.18 -6.48 -22.81
C LYS A 476 41.65 -6.37 -22.74
N GLU A 477 40.97 -6.79 -23.81
CA GLU A 477 39.50 -6.73 -23.86
C GLU A 477 38.82 -7.57 -22.77
N SER A 478 39.38 -8.74 -22.44
CA SER A 478 38.85 -9.71 -21.48
C SER A 478 39.78 -9.96 -20.29
N SER A 479 40.73 -9.08 -20.00
CA SER A 479 41.57 -9.18 -18.79
C SER A 479 42.21 -7.85 -18.40
N GLY A 480 42.59 -7.72 -17.14
CA GLY A 480 43.35 -6.57 -16.66
C GLY A 480 43.66 -6.62 -15.18
N SER A 481 43.84 -5.45 -14.58
CA SER A 481 44.23 -5.25 -13.18
C SER A 481 43.30 -4.26 -12.47
N PHE A 482 43.48 -4.12 -11.16
CA PHE A 482 42.74 -3.14 -10.35
C PHE A 482 43.63 -1.91 -10.10
N VAL A 483 43.01 -0.74 -9.92
CA VAL A 483 43.75 0.49 -9.59
C VAL A 483 44.37 0.36 -8.19
N THR A 484 43.58 -0.08 -7.22
CA THR A 484 44.04 -0.47 -5.89
C THR A 484 44.52 -1.92 -5.95
N ASN A 485 45.76 -2.16 -5.52
CA ASN A 485 46.43 -3.46 -5.66
C ASN A 485 46.68 -4.17 -4.32
N SER A 486 45.99 -3.78 -3.25
CA SER A 486 46.05 -4.43 -1.93
C SER A 486 44.75 -4.25 -1.16
N GLY A 487 44.38 -5.23 -0.33
CA GLY A 487 43.33 -5.07 0.67
C GLY A 487 43.16 -6.33 1.54
N SER A 488 42.11 -6.35 2.36
CA SER A 488 41.72 -7.46 3.23
C SER A 488 40.30 -7.96 2.95
N ALA A 489 40.04 -9.26 3.14
CA ALA A 489 38.73 -9.92 3.09
C ALA A 489 38.11 -10.01 4.51
N SER A 490 36.83 -10.41 4.61
CA SER A 490 36.10 -10.41 5.89
C SER A 490 36.64 -11.42 6.90
N ASP A 491 37.27 -12.48 6.43
CA ASP A 491 37.91 -13.51 7.24
C ASP A 491 39.32 -13.11 7.74
N GLY A 492 39.76 -11.88 7.45
CA GLY A 492 41.07 -11.37 7.84
C GLY A 492 42.21 -11.84 6.92
N THR A 493 41.92 -12.40 5.75
CA THR A 493 42.95 -12.69 4.73
C THR A 493 43.28 -11.43 3.91
N CYS A 494 44.55 -11.28 3.51
CA CYS A 494 45.02 -10.12 2.76
C CYS A 494 45.63 -10.54 1.42
N PHE A 495 45.25 -9.84 0.34
CA PHE A 495 45.72 -10.10 -1.02
C PHE A 495 46.24 -8.83 -1.70
N THR A 496 47.28 -8.98 -2.52
CA THR A 496 47.86 -7.92 -3.35
C THR A 496 47.85 -8.29 -4.84
N ASP A 497 48.19 -7.36 -5.71
CA ASP A 497 48.36 -7.57 -7.16
C ASP A 497 47.12 -8.20 -7.83
N PHE A 498 45.96 -7.58 -7.58
CA PHE A 498 44.70 -8.07 -8.12
C PHE A 498 44.64 -7.99 -9.65
N GLN A 499 44.19 -9.10 -10.25
CA GLN A 499 43.95 -9.22 -11.68
C GLN A 499 42.57 -9.81 -11.93
N TRP A 500 41.98 -9.46 -13.07
CA TRP A 500 40.71 -10.01 -13.51
C TRP A 500 40.82 -10.58 -14.91
N ARG A 501 40.01 -11.62 -15.20
CA ARG A 501 39.87 -12.15 -16.57
C ARG A 501 38.46 -12.69 -16.82
N GLN A 502 38.04 -12.65 -18.08
CA GLN A 502 36.71 -13.06 -18.52
C GLN A 502 36.77 -14.11 -19.65
N PRO A 503 37.05 -15.39 -19.37
CA PRO A 503 36.89 -16.45 -20.37
C PRO A 503 35.41 -16.84 -20.52
N LYS A 504 34.89 -16.89 -21.74
CA LYS A 504 33.67 -17.67 -22.10
C LYS A 504 32.47 -17.52 -21.13
N GLY A 505 32.11 -16.29 -20.75
CA GLY A 505 30.95 -16.06 -19.87
C GLY A 505 31.23 -16.29 -18.38
N GLN A 506 32.49 -16.34 -17.96
CA GLN A 506 32.89 -16.49 -16.56
C GLN A 506 33.80 -15.34 -16.16
N PHE A 507 33.58 -14.72 -15.00
CA PHE A 507 34.42 -13.63 -14.50
C PHE A 507 35.23 -14.09 -13.30
N TYR A 508 36.56 -14.10 -13.46
CA TYR A 508 37.50 -14.51 -12.42
C TYR A 508 38.23 -13.30 -11.85
N VAL A 509 38.48 -13.33 -10.55
CA VAL A 509 39.41 -12.43 -9.86
C VAL A 509 40.52 -13.27 -9.26
N SER A 510 41.75 -12.78 -9.38
CA SER A 510 42.91 -13.39 -8.75
C SER A 510 43.70 -12.38 -7.94
N GLY A 511 44.33 -12.82 -6.87
CA GLY A 511 45.18 -12.01 -6.00
C GLY A 511 46.32 -12.84 -5.41
N VAL A 512 47.37 -12.17 -4.97
CA VAL A 512 48.55 -12.78 -4.35
C VAL A 512 48.41 -12.66 -2.84
N TYR A 513 48.26 -13.79 -2.16
CA TYR A 513 48.14 -13.81 -0.70
C TYR A 513 49.42 -13.28 -0.04
N TYR A 514 49.30 -12.39 0.94
CA TYR A 514 50.45 -11.82 1.66
C TYR A 514 50.32 -11.78 3.19
N GLY A 515 49.16 -12.13 3.76
CA GLY A 515 48.90 -12.15 5.19
C GLY A 515 48.83 -10.76 5.84
N CYS A 516 47.75 -10.46 6.58
CA CYS A 516 47.51 -9.09 7.09
C CYS A 516 48.48 -8.66 8.21
N ASN A 517 49.06 -9.60 8.96
CA ASN A 517 49.91 -9.35 10.13
C ASN A 517 51.38 -9.77 9.93
N GLY A 518 51.85 -9.89 8.69
CA GLY A 518 53.23 -10.31 8.41
C GLY A 518 53.52 -11.79 8.68
N GLU A 519 52.48 -12.62 8.87
CA GLU A 519 52.59 -14.08 9.02
C GLU A 519 52.90 -14.80 7.68
N GLY A 520 52.89 -14.09 6.55
CA GLY A 520 53.25 -14.60 5.21
C GLY A 520 54.74 -14.89 5.00
N GLY A 521 55.46 -15.27 6.07
CA GLY A 521 56.88 -15.55 6.04
C GLY A 521 57.19 -17.03 6.29
N SER A 522 57.07 -17.89 5.29
CA SER A 522 57.99 -19.04 5.16
C SER A 522 57.95 -19.67 3.75
N GLY A 523 59.06 -19.50 3.02
CA GLY A 523 59.62 -20.53 2.12
C GLY A 523 59.05 -20.70 0.72
N ASP A 524 57.75 -20.53 0.50
CA ASP A 524 57.13 -20.77 -0.81
C ASP A 524 56.86 -19.46 -1.55
N SER A 525 57.13 -19.44 -2.86
CA SER A 525 56.76 -18.33 -3.74
C SER A 525 55.28 -18.00 -3.54
N PRO A 526 54.90 -16.72 -3.34
CA PRO A 526 53.53 -16.39 -2.97
C PRO A 526 52.56 -16.91 -4.04
N SER A 527 51.60 -17.74 -3.62
CA SER A 527 50.62 -18.35 -4.53
C SER A 527 49.58 -17.30 -4.92
N ARG A 528 49.32 -17.21 -6.23
CA ARG A 528 48.20 -16.44 -6.75
C ARG A 528 46.95 -17.31 -6.66
N ASP A 529 46.01 -16.90 -5.83
CA ASP A 529 44.72 -17.54 -5.71
C ASP A 529 43.77 -16.90 -6.73
N GLU A 530 42.94 -17.73 -7.37
CA GLU A 530 41.99 -17.30 -8.39
C GLU A 530 40.63 -17.92 -8.13
N GLU A 531 39.59 -17.08 -8.13
CA GLU A 531 38.21 -17.50 -7.86
C GLU A 531 37.26 -17.03 -8.96
N LEU A 532 36.25 -17.86 -9.23
CA LEU A 532 35.13 -17.51 -10.08
C LEU A 532 34.13 -16.67 -9.28
N CYS A 533 33.94 -15.41 -9.66
CA CYS A 533 33.07 -14.49 -8.93
C CYS A 533 31.64 -14.46 -9.45
N PHE A 534 31.46 -14.67 -10.75
CA PHE A 534 30.14 -14.84 -11.35
C PHE A 534 30.26 -15.41 -12.76
N GLN A 535 29.20 -16.06 -13.22
CA GLN A 535 29.15 -16.66 -14.56
C GLN A 535 27.78 -16.53 -15.22
N GLU A 536 27.74 -16.62 -16.54
CA GLU A 536 26.52 -16.67 -17.33
C GLU A 536 25.67 -17.87 -16.92
N LEU A 537 24.36 -17.67 -16.75
CA LEU A 537 23.44 -18.66 -16.19
C LEU A 537 23.73 -19.04 -14.72
N GLY A 538 24.54 -18.24 -14.01
CA GLY A 538 24.84 -18.41 -12.59
C GLY A 538 23.68 -18.04 -11.65
N HIS A 539 23.95 -18.09 -10.34
CA HIS A 539 22.96 -17.74 -9.31
C HIS A 539 23.27 -16.41 -8.59
N ASP A 540 24.37 -15.75 -8.96
CA ASP A 540 24.79 -14.50 -8.33
C ASP A 540 23.90 -13.35 -8.82
N SER A 541 23.70 -12.37 -7.94
CA SER A 541 22.90 -11.17 -8.19
C SER A 541 23.68 -9.93 -7.82
N LEU A 542 23.54 -8.88 -8.62
CA LEU A 542 24.06 -7.55 -8.33
C LEU A 542 22.91 -6.65 -7.88
N TYR A 543 22.93 -6.22 -6.62
CA TYR A 543 22.00 -5.24 -6.07
C TYR A 543 22.56 -3.83 -6.26
N ILE A 544 21.71 -2.93 -6.75
CA ILE A 544 22.03 -1.53 -6.97
C ILE A 544 20.97 -0.70 -6.27
N THR A 545 21.38 0.11 -5.30
CA THR A 545 20.50 0.91 -4.45
C THR A 545 20.86 2.40 -4.54
N PHE A 546 19.86 3.27 -4.69
CA PHE A 546 20.05 4.72 -4.74
C PHE A 546 18.76 5.49 -4.41
N PRO A 547 18.85 6.73 -3.88
CA PRO A 547 17.70 7.61 -3.69
C PRO A 547 16.96 7.93 -5.01
N ALA A 548 15.63 8.09 -4.97
CA ALA A 548 14.85 8.44 -6.17
C ALA A 548 15.31 9.77 -6.83
N THR A 549 15.75 10.73 -6.03
CA THR A 549 16.32 12.02 -6.48
C THR A 549 17.55 11.85 -7.39
N ASP A 550 18.27 10.74 -7.24
CA ASP A 550 19.49 10.43 -7.98
C ASP A 550 19.22 9.88 -9.39
N LEU A 551 17.98 9.49 -9.72
CA LEU A 551 17.57 9.15 -11.11
C LEU A 551 17.92 10.26 -12.10
N ARG A 552 17.87 11.52 -11.65
CA ARG A 552 18.15 12.74 -12.43
C ARG A 552 19.35 13.52 -11.94
N SER A 553 20.19 12.94 -11.08
CA SER A 553 21.46 13.55 -10.70
C SER A 553 22.50 13.32 -11.79
N ASP A 554 23.39 14.29 -12.02
CA ASP A 554 24.59 14.12 -12.84
C ASP A 554 25.69 13.36 -12.08
N LYS A 555 25.61 13.39 -10.74
CA LYS A 555 26.53 12.69 -9.82
C LYS A 555 25.69 11.92 -8.78
N PRO A 556 25.02 10.83 -9.20
CA PRO A 556 24.17 10.08 -8.30
C PRO A 556 24.99 9.38 -7.21
N ARG A 557 24.41 9.24 -6.02
CA ARG A 557 24.97 8.38 -4.98
C ARG A 557 24.40 6.98 -5.15
N ILE A 558 25.28 6.02 -5.35
CA ILE A 558 24.92 4.62 -5.57
C ILE A 558 25.59 3.74 -4.53
N ASP A 559 24.89 2.69 -4.16
CA ASP A 559 25.42 1.55 -3.41
C ASP A 559 25.26 0.31 -4.29
N ILE A 560 26.35 -0.41 -4.52
CA ILE A 560 26.35 -1.61 -5.35
C ILE A 560 26.86 -2.77 -4.50
N GLU A 561 26.15 -3.90 -4.53
CA GLU A 561 26.52 -5.12 -3.81
C GLU A 561 26.34 -6.34 -4.72
N LEU A 562 27.42 -7.05 -5.01
CA LEU A 562 27.38 -8.37 -5.63
C LEU A 562 27.19 -9.40 -4.52
N GLN A 563 26.13 -10.21 -4.62
CA GLN A 563 25.85 -11.29 -3.70
C GLN A 563 26.79 -12.47 -3.97
N ASN A 564 28.05 -12.33 -3.56
CA ASN A 564 29.07 -13.36 -3.59
C ASN A 564 29.90 -13.26 -2.30
N GLU A 565 30.01 -14.37 -1.58
CA GLU A 565 30.70 -14.45 -0.28
C GLU A 565 32.10 -15.08 -0.39
N SER A 566 32.59 -15.43 -1.59
CA SER A 566 33.90 -16.04 -1.77
C SER A 566 35.04 -15.05 -1.52
N THR A 567 36.14 -15.52 -0.94
CA THR A 567 37.14 -14.71 -0.25
C THR A 567 37.82 -13.69 -1.18
N VAL A 568 38.27 -14.13 -2.35
CA VAL A 568 38.92 -13.25 -3.34
C VAL A 568 37.88 -12.40 -4.09
N CYS A 569 36.64 -12.87 -4.24
CA CYS A 569 35.59 -12.12 -4.93
C CYS A 569 34.94 -11.03 -4.07
N GLN A 570 35.03 -11.10 -2.74
CA GLN A 570 34.62 -10.01 -1.83
C GLN A 570 35.33 -8.69 -2.16
N TYR A 571 36.51 -8.73 -2.78
CA TYR A 571 37.24 -7.54 -3.23
C TYR A 571 36.49 -6.73 -4.29
N ILE A 572 35.61 -7.36 -5.08
CA ILE A 572 34.73 -6.62 -5.98
C ILE A 572 33.82 -5.70 -5.15
N ASN A 573 33.22 -6.20 -4.07
CA ASN A 573 32.34 -5.39 -3.21
C ASN A 573 33.09 -4.31 -2.43
N ARG A 574 34.31 -4.62 -1.96
CA ARG A 574 35.10 -3.72 -1.12
C ARG A 574 35.85 -2.63 -1.91
N LEU A 575 36.61 -3.04 -2.92
CA LEU A 575 37.54 -2.14 -3.63
C LEU A 575 36.97 -1.58 -4.92
N VAL A 576 36.05 -2.31 -5.57
CA VAL A 576 35.38 -1.80 -6.78
C VAL A 576 34.16 -1.00 -6.34
N PHE A 577 33.19 -1.63 -5.70
CA PHE A 577 31.91 -1.00 -5.44
C PHE A 577 31.82 -0.14 -4.18
N ASP A 578 32.75 -0.29 -3.22
CA ASP A 578 32.74 0.46 -1.96
C ASP A 578 31.36 0.38 -1.23
N SER A 579 30.82 -0.84 -1.16
CA SER A 579 29.47 -1.12 -0.66
C SER A 579 29.28 -0.72 0.80
N LYS A 580 28.14 -0.10 1.13
CA LYS A 580 27.77 0.31 2.50
C LYS A 580 27.85 -0.85 3.50
N ARG A 581 27.55 -2.09 3.09
CA ARG A 581 27.62 -3.29 3.96
C ARG A 581 29.03 -3.54 4.50
N TYR A 582 30.05 -3.15 3.76
CA TYR A 582 31.46 -3.38 4.12
C TYR A 582 32.19 -2.14 4.65
N LYS A 583 31.52 -0.97 4.67
CA LYS A 583 32.06 0.30 5.23
C LYS A 583 32.25 0.32 6.75
N GLY A 584 31.76 -0.71 7.46
CA GLY A 584 31.94 -0.85 8.91
C GLY A 584 33.23 -1.56 9.34
N GLU A 585 33.98 -2.18 8.42
CA GLU A 585 35.17 -2.99 8.74
C GLU A 585 36.49 -2.32 8.36
N SER A 586 36.46 -1.20 7.63
CA SER A 586 37.63 -0.42 7.22
C SER A 586 38.01 0.71 8.20
N GLY A 587 37.47 0.69 9.42
CA GLY A 587 37.74 1.68 10.48
C GLY A 587 38.97 1.38 11.35
N GLY A 588 39.85 0.49 10.91
CA GLY A 588 41.08 0.13 11.59
C GLY A 588 42.30 0.37 10.71
N GLU A 589 42.61 1.64 10.43
CA GLU A 589 43.98 2.10 10.22
C GLU A 589 44.40 3.00 11.37
#